data_AF-A0A5A8UE73-F1
#
_entry.id   AF-A0A5A8UE73-F1
#
_cell.length_a   1.000
_cell.length_b   1.000
_cell.length_c   1.000
_cell.angle_alpha   90.00
_cell.angle_beta   90.00
_cell.angle_gamma   90.00
#
_symmetry.space_group_name_H-M   'P 1'
#
loop_
_entity.id
_entity.type
_entity.pdbx_description
1 polymer ?
#
loop_
_entity_poly.entity_id
_entity_poly.type
_entity_poly.pdbx_seq_one_letter_code
_entity_poly.pdbx_strand_id
1 'polypeptide(L)' 'MALALFDLDKTLLGGDSDFLWGNFLAEIGAVDADNYNLQNQKFFADYAHGK' A
#
# COMPACT_ATOMS: atom_id res chain seq x y z
N MET A 1 -26.58 -21.52 -3.07
CA MET A 1 -25.75 -20.93 -2.00
C MET A 1 -25.20 -19.62 -2.52
N ALA A 2 -25.27 -18.53 -1.75
CA ALA A 2 -24.76 -17.22 -2.19
C ALA A 2 -23.33 -17.02 -1.67
N LEU A 3 -22.44 -16.54 -2.54
CA LEU A 3 -21.06 -16.16 -2.24
C LEU A 3 -20.90 -14.67 -2.55
N ALA A 4 -20.28 -13.94 -1.63
CA ALA A 4 -19.88 -12.56 -1.83
C ALA A 4 -18.37 -12.45 -1.65
N LEU A 5 -17.73 -11.67 -2.52
CA LEU A 5 -16.31 -11.36 -2.46
C LEU A 5 -16.17 -9.87 -2.17
N PHE A 6 -15.29 -9.56 -1.23
CA PHE A 6 -14.94 -8.19 -0.88
C PHE A 6 -13.45 -8.03 -1.03
N ASP A 7 -13.07 -6.88 -1.55
CA ASP A 7 -11.69 -6.43 -1.49
C ASP A 7 -11.32 -6.05 -0.05
N LEU A 8 -10.03 -5.93 0.25
CA LEU A 8 -9.54 -5.62 1.57
C LEU A 8 -9.44 -4.10 1.78
N ASP A 9 -8.53 -3.46 1.05
CA ASP A 9 -8.22 -2.06 1.21
C ASP A 9 -9.35 -1.18 0.67
N LYS A 10 -9.63 -0.09 1.39
CA LYS A 10 -10.74 0.84 1.11
C LYS A 10 -12.14 0.19 1.08
N THR A 11 -12.27 -1.10 1.37
CA THR A 11 -13.54 -1.84 1.42
C THR A 11 -13.80 -2.37 2.82
N LEU A 12 -12.95 -3.28 3.32
CA LEU A 12 -13.02 -3.80 4.69
C LEU A 12 -12.15 -3.00 5.66
N LEU A 13 -11.05 -2.44 5.18
CA LEU A 13 -10.14 -1.61 5.96
C LEU A 13 -10.20 -0.15 5.48
N GLY A 14 -10.20 0.79 6.44
CA GLY A 14 -10.14 2.23 6.19
C GLY A 14 -8.74 2.75 5.84
N GLY A 15 -7.91 1.92 5.22
CA GLY A 15 -6.48 2.15 5.01
C GLY A 15 -6.01 1.65 3.66
N ASP A 16 -4.72 1.82 3.41
CA ASP A 16 -4.00 1.23 2.30
C ASP A 16 -2.90 0.35 2.91
N SER A 17 -3.14 -0.95 2.95
CA SER A 17 -2.41 -1.86 3.84
C SER A 17 -0.94 -1.98 3.48
N ASP A 18 -0.59 -1.98 2.20
CA ASP A 18 0.79 -2.04 1.71
C ASP A 18 1.57 -0.75 2.04
N PHE A 19 0.94 0.41 1.85
CA PHE A 19 1.50 1.71 2.20
C PHE A 19 1.75 1.83 3.70
N LEU A 20 0.76 1.46 4.52
CA LEU A 20 0.86 1.52 5.98
C LEU A 20 1.92 0.55 6.52
N TRP A 21 2.02 -0.64 5.94
CA TRP A 21 3.05 -1.60 6.30
C TRP A 21 4.45 -1.08 5.97
N GLY A 22 4.62 -0.47 4.80
CA GLY A 22 5.86 0.18 4.42
C GLY A 22 6.31 1.29 5.38
N ASN A 23 5.37 2.13 5.81
CA ASN A 23 5.64 3.17 6.81
C ASN A 23 6.11 2.57 8.14
N PHE A 24 5.45 1.52 8.62
CA PHE A 24 5.87 0.83 9.84
C PHE A 24 7.30 0.28 9.72
N LEU A 25 7.64 -0.35 8.58
CA LEU A 25 9.00 -0.85 8.34
C LEU A 25 10.05 0.27 8.33
N ALA A 26 9.69 1.45 7.79
CA ALA A 26 10.56 2.62 7.79
C ALA A 26 10.73 3.18 9.22
N GLU A 27 9.65 3.26 10.01
CA GLU A 27 9.67 3.72 11.40
C GLU A 27 10.59 2.88 12.29
N ILE A 28 10.61 1.55 12.09
CA ILE A 28 11.50 0.65 12.86
C ILE A 28 12.92 0.56 12.29
N GLY A 29 13.22 1.28 11.20
CA GLY A 29 14.53 1.26 10.54
C GLY A 29 14.84 -0.04 9.78
N ALA A 30 13.83 -0.85 9.46
CA ALA A 30 14.00 -2.07 8.66
C ALA A 30 14.21 -1.75 7.17
N VAL A 31 13.75 -0.59 6.72
CA VAL A 31 13.98 -0.05 5.37
C VAL A 31 14.39 1.42 5.42
N ASP A 32 15.08 1.89 4.39
CA ASP A 32 15.37 3.31 4.21
C ASP A 32 14.08 4.07 3.86
N ALA A 33 13.68 5.00 4.73
CA ALA A 33 12.40 5.69 4.64
C ALA A 33 12.25 6.52 3.36
N ASP A 34 13.31 7.25 2.99
CA ASP A 34 13.28 8.16 1.84
C ASP A 34 13.20 7.39 0.52
N ASN A 35 14.04 6.36 0.37
CA ASN A 35 14.01 5.50 -0.81
C ASN A 35 12.68 4.73 -0.89
N TYR A 36 12.18 4.19 0.22
CA TYR A 36 10.93 3.45 0.23
C TYR A 36 9.73 4.34 -0.16
N ASN A 37 9.64 5.54 0.40
CA ASN A 37 8.60 6.51 0.03
C ASN A 37 8.66 6.93 -1.43
N LEU A 38 9.87 7.12 -1.98
CA LEU A 38 10.06 7.43 -3.39
C LEU A 38 9.56 6.29 -4.29
N GLN A 39 9.88 5.04 -3.96
CA GLN A 39 9.40 3.89 -4.72
C GLN A 39 7.88 3.74 -4.61
N ASN A 40 7.29 3.97 -3.42
CA ASN A 40 5.84 3.93 -3.24
C ASN A 40 5.12 4.98 -4.10
N GLN A 41 5.62 6.23 -4.13
CA GLN A 41 5.06 7.27 -4.99
C GLN A 41 5.16 6.90 -6.47
N LYS A 42 6.29 6.34 -6.89
CA LYS A 42 6.48 5.88 -8.26
C LYS A 42 5.51 4.75 -8.61
N PHE A 43 5.38 3.76 -7.74
CA PHE A 43 4.46 2.64 -7.93
C PHE A 43 3.00 3.13 -8.03
N PHE A 44 2.58 4.00 -7.11
CA PHE A 44 1.25 4.60 -7.14
C PHE A 44 1.00 5.38 -8.44
N ALA A 45 1.99 6.15 -8.89
CA ALA A 45 1.90 6.87 -10.16
C ALA A 45 1.80 5.91 -11.35
N ASP A 46 2.64 4.88 -11.42
CA ASP A 46 2.59 3.88 -12.50
C ASP A 46 1.23 3.15 -12.52
N TYR A 47 0.72 2.74 -11.35
CA TYR A 47 -0.61 2.16 -11.20
C TYR A 47 -1.73 3.09 -11.68
N ALA A 48 -1.68 4.37 -11.30
CA ALA A 48 -2.67 5.37 -11.73
C ALA A 48 -2.67 5.60 -13.25
N HIS A 49 -1.53 5.37 -13.92
CA HIS A 49 -1.42 5.42 -15.38
C HIS A 49 -1.73 4.07 -16.06
N GLY A 50 -2.09 3.02 -15.30
CA GLY A 50 -2.38 1.69 -15.81
C GLY A 50 -1.18 0.93 -16.35
N LYS A 51 0.02 1.19 -15.80
CA LYS A 51 1.26 0.48 -16.13
C LYS A 51 1.51 -0.72 -15.21
#